data_AF-A0AA85JY93-F1
#
_entry.id   AF-A0AA85JY93-F1
#
_cell.length_a   1.000
_cell.length_b   1.000
_cell.length_c   1.000
_cell.angle_alpha   90.00
_cell.angle_beta   90.00
_cell.angle_gamma   90.00
#
_symmetry.space_group_name_H-M   'P 1'
#
loop_
_entity.id
_entity.type
_entity.pdbx_description
1 polymer ?
#
loop_
_entity_poly.entity_id
_entity_poly.type
_entity_poly.pdbx_seq_one_letter_code
_entity_poly.pdbx_strand_id
1 'polypeptide(L)'
;MPMADPFCEETRQILIQAAKNLSLDIYDRDSGKTAPKHPCVHTKGSVITINGPRFSTRFESKLFRSWGLDLVGMTLVPEVSLAREAGLSYASLAIVTDYDCWKADQAHVSVDIVLQEFRKSIDKVKKVVLEAVRLIGARDWTKTIEANQLLVQNSRQDLAHAKGAGLLRGVKNANNVLKRNP
;
A
#
# COMPACT_ATOMS: atom_id res chain seq x y z
N MET A 1 8.25 -3.91 12.18
CA MET A 1 7.81 -2.62 11.60
C MET A 1 6.28 -2.62 11.51
N PRO A 2 5.59 -1.54 11.94
CA PRO A 2 4.12 -1.48 11.87
C PRO A 2 3.59 -1.43 10.42
N MET A 3 2.54 -2.21 10.14
CA MET A 3 1.93 -2.36 8.81
C MET A 3 0.40 -2.20 8.80
N ALA A 4 -0.19 -1.59 9.82
CA ALA A 4 -1.64 -1.39 9.93
C ALA A 4 -2.23 -0.69 8.69
N ASP A 5 -1.67 0.47 8.36
CA ASP A 5 -1.90 1.17 7.10
C ASP A 5 -0.60 1.12 6.30
N PRO A 6 -0.45 0.25 5.28
CA PRO A 6 0.85 -0.09 4.69
C PRO A 6 1.37 0.93 3.66
N PHE A 7 0.54 1.88 3.23
CA PHE A 7 0.88 2.91 2.24
C PHE A 7 1.08 4.29 2.88
N CYS A 8 1.74 5.20 2.17
CA CYS A 8 1.82 6.61 2.56
C CYS A 8 0.52 7.34 2.18
N GLU A 9 -0.24 7.79 3.18
CA GLU A 9 -1.55 8.42 2.96
C GLU A 9 -1.46 9.69 2.11
N GLU A 10 -0.46 10.53 2.37
CA GLU A 10 -0.24 11.76 1.60
C GLU A 10 -0.02 11.47 0.10
N THR A 11 0.75 10.42 -0.20
CA THR A 11 1.02 10.01 -1.59
C THR A 11 -0.23 9.40 -2.23
N ARG A 12 -1.03 8.63 -1.48
CA ARG A 12 -2.32 8.11 -1.96
C ARG A 12 -3.28 9.24 -2.34
N GLN A 13 -3.38 10.28 -1.50
CA GLN A 13 -4.24 11.43 -1.78
C GLN A 13 -3.76 12.22 -3.01
N ILE A 14 -2.45 12.27 -3.26
CA ILE A 14 -1.92 12.87 -4.49
C ILE A 14 -2.35 12.07 -5.73
N LEU A 15 -2.30 10.74 -5.71
CA LEU A 15 -2.78 9.93 -6.84
C LEU A 15 -4.26 10.19 -7.13
N ILE A 16 -5.09 10.27 -6.08
CA ILE A 16 -6.52 10.58 -6.21
C ILE A 16 -6.71 12.01 -6.75
N GLN A 17 -5.93 12.98 -6.27
CA GLN A 17 -6.00 14.35 -6.74
C GLN A 17 -5.53 14.49 -8.20
N ALA A 18 -4.48 13.77 -8.59
CA ALA A 18 -4.02 13.73 -9.98
C ALA A 18 -5.10 13.19 -10.91
N ALA A 19 -5.81 12.13 -10.50
CA ALA A 19 -6.95 11.63 -11.25
C ALA A 19 -8.09 12.66 -11.37
N LYS A 20 -8.40 13.40 -10.30
CA LYS A 20 -9.38 14.51 -10.32
C LYS A 20 -8.97 15.62 -11.29
N ASN A 21 -7.70 16.03 -11.28
CA ASN A 21 -7.19 17.08 -12.17
C ASN A 21 -7.31 16.70 -13.66
N LEU A 22 -7.27 15.40 -13.97
CA LEU A 22 -7.46 14.85 -15.30
C LEU A 22 -8.92 14.53 -15.64
N SER A 23 -9.87 15.01 -14.82
CA SER A 23 -11.31 14.79 -14.99
C SER A 23 -11.71 13.32 -15.07
N LEU A 24 -10.98 12.43 -14.39
CA LEU A 24 -11.40 11.04 -14.22
C LEU A 24 -12.49 10.96 -13.15
N ASP A 25 -13.50 10.11 -13.38
CA ASP A 25 -14.54 9.84 -12.39
C ASP A 25 -13.90 9.22 -11.14
N ILE A 26 -14.25 9.74 -9.96
CA ILE A 26 -13.77 9.23 -8.66
C ILE A 26 -14.93 8.58 -7.92
N TYR A 27 -14.70 7.37 -7.43
CA TYR A 27 -15.67 6.63 -6.65
C TYR A 27 -15.14 6.31 -5.25
N ASP A 28 -15.91 6.70 -4.23
CA ASP A 28 -15.70 6.30 -2.86
C ASP A 28 -16.87 5.45 -2.40
N ARG A 29 -16.58 4.19 -2.01
CA ARG A 29 -17.62 3.25 -1.59
C ARG A 29 -18.31 3.67 -0.29
N ASP A 30 -17.65 4.48 0.54
CA ASP A 30 -18.20 4.91 1.84
C ASP A 30 -19.03 6.21 1.71
N SER A 31 -19.04 6.84 0.54
CA SER A 31 -19.76 8.10 0.33
C SER A 31 -21.28 7.91 0.10
N GLY A 32 -21.84 6.73 0.34
CA GLY A 32 -23.27 6.43 0.18
C GLY A 32 -23.77 6.37 -1.27
N LYS A 33 -22.89 6.39 -2.28
CA LYS A 33 -23.27 6.28 -3.70
C LYS A 33 -23.56 4.83 -4.09
N THR A 34 -24.71 4.59 -4.72
CA THR A 34 -25.21 3.26 -5.09
C THR A 34 -24.37 2.54 -6.15
N ALA A 35 -23.78 3.28 -7.11
CA ALA A 35 -22.90 2.69 -8.11
C ALA A 35 -21.86 3.70 -8.66
N PRO A 36 -20.64 3.23 -9.00
CA PRO A 36 -19.65 4.02 -9.74
C PRO A 36 -20.08 4.25 -11.20
N LYS A 37 -19.67 5.40 -11.75
CA LYS A 37 -19.66 5.64 -13.19
C LYS A 37 -18.31 5.22 -13.76
N HIS A 38 -18.28 4.21 -14.62
CA HIS A 38 -17.03 3.67 -15.17
C HIS A 38 -16.62 4.36 -16.49
N PRO A 39 -15.31 4.47 -16.79
CA PRO A 39 -14.17 4.07 -15.95
C PRO A 39 -13.88 5.10 -14.85
N CYS A 40 -13.62 4.63 -13.62
CA CYS A 40 -13.37 5.48 -12.46
C CYS A 40 -12.17 5.00 -11.64
N VAL A 41 -11.65 5.90 -10.81
CA VAL A 41 -10.66 5.59 -9.77
C VAL A 41 -11.38 5.39 -8.45
N HIS A 42 -11.21 4.19 -7.86
CA HIS A 42 -11.68 3.90 -6.52
C HIS A 42 -10.74 4.55 -5.48
N THR A 43 -11.27 5.28 -4.50
CA THR A 43 -10.45 5.98 -3.50
C THR A 43 -9.74 5.04 -2.52
N LYS A 44 -10.18 3.79 -2.42
CA LYS A 44 -9.63 2.75 -1.54
C LYS A 44 -9.93 1.36 -2.06
N GLY A 45 -9.06 0.41 -1.72
CA GLY A 45 -9.22 -1.00 -2.04
C GLY A 45 -8.23 -1.87 -1.29
N SER A 46 -8.58 -3.14 -1.19
CA SER A 46 -7.78 -4.21 -0.61
C SER A 46 -7.30 -5.15 -1.71
N VAL A 47 -6.05 -5.62 -1.60
CA VAL A 47 -5.42 -6.48 -2.61
C VAL A 47 -4.88 -7.73 -1.93
N ILE A 48 -5.29 -8.91 -2.40
CA ILE A 48 -4.60 -10.15 -2.08
C ILE A 48 -3.49 -10.38 -3.10
N THR A 49 -2.28 -10.62 -2.60
CA THR A 49 -1.13 -10.95 -3.44
C THR A 49 -0.91 -12.46 -3.42
N ILE A 50 -1.13 -13.12 -4.56
CA ILE A 50 -0.82 -14.53 -4.75
C ILE A 50 0.56 -14.69 -5.41
N ASN A 51 1.21 -15.83 -5.21
CA ASN A 51 2.58 -16.03 -5.68
C ASN A 51 2.72 -16.12 -7.22
N GLY A 52 1.66 -16.49 -7.94
CA GLY A 52 1.75 -16.82 -9.37
C GLY A 52 2.62 -18.06 -9.65
N PRO A 53 2.96 -18.36 -10.92
CA PRO A 53 2.51 -17.69 -12.16
C PRO A 53 1.09 -18.11 -12.60
N ARG A 54 0.51 -19.13 -11.95
CA ARG A 54 -0.87 -19.54 -12.23
C ARG A 54 -1.86 -18.46 -11.77
N PHE A 55 -2.96 -18.32 -12.51
CA PHE A 55 -4.13 -17.61 -12.03
C PHE A 55 -4.86 -18.41 -10.93
N SER A 56 -5.76 -17.73 -10.23
CA SER A 56 -6.61 -18.35 -9.22
C SER A 56 -7.54 -19.38 -9.86
N THR A 57 -7.87 -20.42 -9.12
CA THR A 57 -9.03 -21.26 -9.41
C THR A 57 -10.32 -20.52 -9.05
N ARG A 58 -11.46 -20.95 -9.61
CA ARG A 58 -12.77 -20.37 -9.27
C ARG A 58 -13.07 -20.46 -7.77
N PHE A 59 -12.60 -21.52 -7.12
CA PHE A 59 -12.75 -21.69 -5.67
C PHE A 59 -11.96 -20.61 -4.91
N GLU A 60 -10.68 -20.42 -5.24
CA GLU A 60 -9.84 -19.37 -4.64
C GLU A 60 -10.44 -17.98 -4.87
N SER A 61 -10.88 -17.67 -6.09
CA SER A 61 -11.52 -16.39 -6.42
C SER A 61 -12.76 -16.11 -5.57
N LYS A 62 -13.64 -17.11 -5.40
CA LYS A 62 -14.82 -17.01 -4.52
C LYS A 62 -14.42 -16.87 -3.04
N LEU A 63 -13.39 -17.58 -2.60
CA LEU A 63 -12.87 -17.49 -1.23
C LEU A 63 -12.36 -16.08 -0.93
N PHE A 64 -11.51 -15.51 -1.79
CA PHE A 64 -10.98 -14.15 -1.61
C PHE A 64 -12.09 -13.10 -1.57
N ARG A 65 -13.12 -13.23 -2.41
CA ARG A 65 -14.29 -12.36 -2.36
C ARG A 65 -15.08 -12.52 -1.06
N SER A 66 -15.19 -13.73 -0.54
CA SER A 66 -15.88 -13.97 0.75
C SER A 66 -15.14 -13.32 1.93
N TRP A 67 -13.83 -13.08 1.80
CA TRP A 67 -13.05 -12.29 2.77
C TRP A 67 -13.23 -10.77 2.61
N GLY A 68 -14.04 -10.32 1.65
CA GLY A 68 -14.27 -8.90 1.39
C GLY A 68 -13.13 -8.21 0.63
N LEU A 69 -12.24 -8.97 -0.02
CA LEU A 69 -11.13 -8.43 -0.80
C LEU A 69 -11.59 -7.89 -2.16
N ASP A 70 -10.98 -6.81 -2.62
CA ASP A 70 -11.39 -6.13 -3.85
C ASP A 70 -10.63 -6.61 -5.09
N LEU A 71 -9.32 -6.81 -4.98
CA LEU A 71 -8.44 -7.13 -6.10
C LEU A 71 -7.53 -8.32 -5.78
N VAL A 72 -7.16 -9.05 -6.83
CA VAL A 72 -6.10 -10.07 -6.79
C VAL A 72 -4.93 -9.56 -7.63
N GLY A 73 -3.71 -9.68 -7.12
CA GLY A 73 -2.48 -9.32 -7.83
C GLY A 73 -1.34 -10.28 -7.49
N MET A 74 -0.16 -10.04 -8.06
CA MET A 74 1.02 -10.91 -7.86
C MET A 74 2.29 -10.16 -7.41
N THR A 75 2.27 -8.82 -7.38
CA THR A 75 3.49 -8.02 -7.25
C THR A 75 3.51 -7.07 -6.05
N LEU A 76 2.37 -6.77 -5.42
CA LEU A 76 2.29 -5.74 -4.37
C LEU A 76 3.08 -6.13 -3.11
N VAL A 77 3.08 -7.42 -2.74
CA VAL A 77 3.85 -7.95 -1.62
C VAL A 77 4.98 -8.83 -2.18
N PRO A 78 6.26 -8.62 -1.77
CA PRO A 78 6.73 -7.81 -0.65
C PRO A 78 7.07 -6.34 -0.99
N GLU A 79 6.76 -5.84 -2.19
CA GLU A 79 7.17 -4.48 -2.64
C GLU A 79 6.76 -3.36 -1.66
N VAL A 80 5.50 -3.35 -1.22
CA VAL A 80 4.99 -2.35 -0.25
C VAL A 80 5.73 -2.41 1.09
N SER A 81 6.07 -3.61 1.55
CA SER A 81 6.79 -3.81 2.81
C SER A 81 8.22 -3.29 2.68
N LEU A 82 8.92 -3.65 1.60
CA LEU A 82 10.29 -3.24 1.34
C LEU A 82 10.42 -1.73 1.15
N ALA A 83 9.46 -1.09 0.48
CA ALA A 83 9.44 0.36 0.33
C ALA A 83 9.36 1.06 1.70
N ARG A 84 8.55 0.53 2.62
CA ARG A 84 8.47 1.06 3.99
C ARG A 84 9.74 0.77 4.80
N GLU A 85 10.36 -0.40 4.65
CA GLU A 85 11.65 -0.72 5.29
C GLU A 85 12.77 0.22 4.82
N ALA A 86 12.70 0.67 3.57
CA ALA A 86 13.60 1.67 3.00
C ALA A 86 13.28 3.12 3.41
N GLY A 87 12.21 3.36 4.18
CA GLY A 87 11.80 4.71 4.58
C GLY A 87 11.18 5.54 3.45
N LEU A 88 10.65 4.89 2.41
CA LEU A 88 10.06 5.55 1.25
C LEU A 88 8.54 5.74 1.40
N SER A 89 8.04 6.88 0.93
CA SER A 89 6.62 7.12 0.77
C SER A 89 6.10 6.34 -0.45
N TYR A 90 5.42 5.22 -0.20
CA TYR A 90 4.92 4.33 -1.25
C TYR A 90 3.40 4.35 -1.36
N ALA A 91 2.89 4.42 -2.60
CA ALA A 91 1.48 4.26 -2.93
C ALA A 91 1.35 3.47 -4.23
N SER A 92 0.31 2.63 -4.33
CA SER A 92 0.05 1.82 -5.52
C SER A 92 -1.23 2.27 -6.23
N LEU A 93 -1.16 2.34 -7.56
CA LEU A 93 -2.31 2.55 -8.44
C LEU A 93 -2.56 1.27 -9.22
N ALA A 94 -3.54 0.47 -8.77
CA ALA A 94 -3.90 -0.78 -9.43
C ALA A 94 -4.79 -0.53 -10.65
N ILE A 95 -4.57 -1.30 -11.71
CA ILE A 95 -5.37 -1.28 -12.95
C ILE A 95 -6.20 -2.55 -12.97
N VAL A 96 -7.52 -2.41 -13.03
CA VAL A 96 -8.43 -3.55 -13.15
C VAL A 96 -8.47 -3.98 -14.62
N THR A 97 -7.94 -5.17 -14.90
CA THR A 97 -7.87 -5.73 -16.27
C THR A 97 -8.96 -6.75 -16.55
N ASP A 98 -9.46 -7.40 -15.52
CA ASP A 98 -10.40 -8.51 -15.61
C ASP A 98 -11.14 -8.71 -14.28
N TYR A 99 -12.11 -9.62 -14.28
CA TYR A 99 -12.87 -10.01 -13.09
C TYR A 99 -12.41 -11.36 -12.54
N ASP A 100 -11.13 -11.71 -12.70
CA ASP A 100 -10.56 -13.01 -12.35
C ASP A 100 -11.39 -14.16 -12.96
N CYS A 101 -11.80 -15.16 -12.18
CA CYS A 101 -12.57 -16.31 -12.66
C CYS A 101 -13.87 -16.57 -11.87
N TRP A 102 -14.31 -15.62 -11.04
CA TRP A 102 -15.53 -15.78 -10.23
C TRP A 102 -16.83 -15.62 -11.03
N LYS A 103 -16.82 -14.81 -12.09
CA LYS A 103 -18.01 -14.53 -12.90
C LYS A 103 -18.15 -15.59 -13.99
N ALA A 104 -19.30 -16.28 -14.01
CA ALA A 104 -19.54 -17.41 -14.92
C ALA A 104 -19.71 -16.97 -16.38
N ASP A 105 -20.19 -15.74 -16.60
CA ASP A 105 -20.65 -15.24 -17.90
C ASP A 105 -19.62 -14.31 -18.58
N GLN A 106 -18.41 -14.23 -18.04
CA GLN A 106 -17.30 -13.47 -18.63
C GLN A 106 -16.13 -14.39 -18.91
N ALA A 107 -15.40 -14.09 -19.99
CA ALA A 107 -14.24 -14.86 -20.41
C ALA A 107 -13.25 -15.01 -19.24
N HIS A 108 -12.78 -16.23 -19.03
CA HIS A 108 -11.75 -16.52 -18.03
C HIS A 108 -10.50 -15.68 -18.29
N VAL A 109 -9.85 -15.22 -17.22
CA VAL A 109 -8.61 -14.45 -17.32
C VAL A 109 -7.59 -15.21 -18.17
N SER A 110 -7.11 -14.54 -19.21
CA SER A 110 -6.02 -14.99 -20.06
C SER A 110 -5.02 -13.84 -20.22
N VAL A 111 -3.77 -14.18 -20.52
CA VAL A 111 -2.71 -13.18 -20.73
C VAL A 111 -3.11 -12.17 -21.81
N ASP A 112 -3.77 -12.62 -22.88
CA ASP A 112 -4.22 -11.76 -23.96
C ASP A 112 -5.27 -10.74 -23.53
N ILE A 113 -6.28 -11.16 -22.75
CA ILE A 113 -7.33 -10.26 -22.25
C ILE A 113 -6.72 -9.20 -21.32
N VAL A 114 -5.84 -9.63 -20.41
CA VAL A 114 -5.14 -8.74 -19.49
C VAL A 114 -4.35 -7.68 -20.26
N LEU A 115 -3.56 -8.09 -21.26
CA LEU A 115 -2.75 -7.18 -22.06
C LEU A 115 -3.61 -6.21 -22.90
N GLN A 116 -4.75 -6.66 -23.42
CA GLN A 116 -5.66 -5.80 -24.19
C GLN A 116 -6.28 -4.70 -23.31
N GLU A 117 -6.84 -5.05 -22.16
CA GLU A 117 -7.44 -4.05 -21.25
C GLU A 117 -6.39 -3.13 -20.63
N PHE A 118 -5.20 -3.66 -20.34
CA PHE A 118 -4.07 -2.86 -19.89
C PHE A 118 -3.69 -1.80 -20.92
N ARG A 119 -3.57 -2.18 -22.21
CA ARG A 119 -3.23 -1.23 -23.30
C ARG A 119 -4.27 -0.12 -23.46
N LYS A 120 -5.56 -0.40 -23.22
CA LYS A 120 -6.63 0.62 -23.27
C LYS A 120 -6.54 1.62 -22.11
N SER A 121 -6.02 1.18 -20.97
CA SER A 121 -6.01 1.96 -19.73
C SER A 121 -4.66 2.65 -19.47
N ILE A 122 -3.57 2.16 -20.05
CA ILE A 122 -2.20 2.60 -19.71
C ILE A 122 -1.96 4.08 -20.00
N ASP A 123 -2.56 4.64 -21.05
CA ASP A 123 -2.38 6.07 -21.37
C ASP A 123 -3.02 6.98 -20.31
N LYS A 124 -4.15 6.55 -19.72
CA LYS A 124 -4.76 7.28 -18.59
C LYS A 124 -3.88 7.19 -17.36
N VAL A 125 -3.37 5.99 -17.07
CA VAL A 125 -2.48 5.75 -15.91
C VAL A 125 -1.20 6.57 -16.03
N LYS A 126 -0.55 6.58 -17.20
CA LYS A 126 0.63 7.41 -17.48
C LYS A 126 0.37 8.89 -17.17
N LYS A 127 -0.77 9.42 -17.63
CA LYS A 127 -1.16 10.81 -17.35
C LYS A 127 -1.33 11.05 -15.84
N VAL A 128 -2.00 10.15 -15.13
CA VAL A 128 -2.17 10.24 -13.66
C VAL A 128 -0.83 10.25 -12.95
N VAL A 129 0.09 9.35 -13.34
CA VAL A 129 1.44 9.27 -12.74
C VAL A 129 2.23 10.54 -12.99
N LEU A 130 2.22 11.07 -14.22
CA LEU A 130 2.91 12.32 -14.56
C LEU A 130 2.38 13.51 -13.75
N GLU A 131 1.05 13.63 -13.65
CA GLU A 131 0.42 14.68 -12.84
C GLU A 131 0.71 14.49 -11.34
N ALA A 132 0.73 13.25 -10.85
CA ALA A 132 1.10 12.96 -9.48
C ALA A 132 2.55 13.36 -9.17
N VAL A 133 3.51 13.08 -10.06
CA VAL A 133 4.91 13.53 -9.91
C VAL A 133 5.00 15.04 -9.82
N ARG A 134 4.25 15.77 -10.68
CA ARG A 134 4.17 17.23 -10.62
C ARG A 134 3.61 17.74 -9.29
N LEU A 135 2.56 17.10 -8.77
CA LEU A 135 1.94 17.45 -7.48
C LEU A 135 2.86 17.13 -6.30
N ILE A 136 3.62 16.03 -6.36
CA ILE A 136 4.64 15.69 -5.36
C ILE A 136 5.71 16.78 -5.32
N GLY A 137 6.25 17.18 -6.48
CA GLY A 137 7.31 18.21 -6.57
C GLY A 137 6.88 19.62 -6.16
N ALA A 138 5.57 19.86 -6.08
CA ALA A 138 5.00 21.14 -5.65
C ALA A 138 4.79 21.26 -4.12
N ARG A 139 5.12 20.23 -3.33
CA ARG A 139 4.92 20.19 -1.89
C ARG A 139 6.25 19.99 -1.16
N ASP A 140 6.32 20.48 0.07
CA ASP A 140 7.40 20.15 1.01
C ASP A 140 7.10 18.80 1.69
N TRP A 141 8.08 17.91 1.68
CA TRP A 141 8.00 16.55 2.24
C TRP A 141 8.93 16.33 3.42
N THR A 142 9.62 17.38 3.90
CA THR A 142 10.67 17.26 4.92
C THR A 142 10.21 16.46 6.14
N LYS A 143 9.06 16.84 6.73
CA LYS A 143 8.51 16.15 7.91
C LYS A 143 8.10 14.70 7.63
N THR A 144 7.53 14.43 6.47
CA THR A 144 7.08 13.09 6.09
C THR A 144 8.28 12.16 5.88
N ILE A 145 9.34 12.66 5.24
CA ILE A 145 10.59 11.92 5.04
C ILE A 145 11.27 11.63 6.38
N GLU A 146 11.38 12.63 7.26
CA GLU A 146 11.91 12.46 8.62
C GLU A 146 11.10 11.42 9.42
N ALA A 147 9.76 11.49 9.35
CA ALA A 147 8.89 10.54 10.03
C ALA A 147 9.07 9.10 9.50
N ASN A 148 9.21 8.92 8.18
CA ASN A 148 9.46 7.62 7.58
C ASN A 148 10.81 7.03 8.06
N GLN A 149 11.86 7.85 8.08
CA GLN A 149 13.19 7.42 8.56
C GLN A 149 13.14 7.06 10.05
N LEU A 150 12.46 7.88 10.87
CA LEU A 150 12.29 7.63 12.30
C LEU A 150 11.51 6.33 12.56
N LEU A 151 10.48 6.03 11.76
CA LEU A 151 9.72 4.78 11.86
C LEU A 151 10.61 3.55 11.63
N VAL A 152 11.49 3.60 10.63
CA VAL A 152 12.47 2.54 10.36
C VAL A 152 13.41 2.36 11.55
N GLN A 153 13.98 3.46 12.07
CA GLN A 153 14.88 3.42 13.22
C GLN A 153 14.20 2.85 14.47
N ASN A 154 12.98 3.28 14.76
CA ASN A 154 12.21 2.80 15.92
C ASN A 154 11.75 1.34 15.78
N SER A 155 11.76 0.79 14.56
CA SER A 155 11.41 -0.60 14.30
C SER A 155 12.57 -1.58 14.51
N ARG A 156 13.79 -1.08 14.79
CA ARG A 156 15.00 -1.88 15.04
C ARG A 156 14.98 -2.52 16.44
N GLN A 157 14.51 -3.76 16.52
CA GLN A 157 14.43 -4.51 17.77
C GLN A 157 15.81 -4.77 18.38
N ASP A 158 16.83 -5.02 17.56
CA ASP A 158 18.22 -5.19 17.98
C ASP A 158 18.74 -4.01 18.80
N LEU A 159 18.42 -2.78 18.37
CA LEU A 159 18.80 -1.56 19.08
C LEU A 159 17.93 -1.31 20.33
N ALA A 160 16.65 -1.67 20.29
CA ALA A 160 15.75 -1.55 21.43
C ALA A 160 16.19 -2.44 22.60
N HIS A 161 16.60 -3.68 22.30
CA HIS A 161 17.14 -4.61 23.31
C HIS A 161 18.45 -4.10 23.93
N ALA A 162 19.35 -3.51 23.14
CA ALA A 162 20.60 -2.93 23.64
C ALA A 162 20.36 -1.74 24.61
N LYS A 163 19.40 -0.85 24.28
CA LYS A 163 19.00 0.25 25.19
C LYS A 163 18.38 -0.26 26.49
N GLY A 164 17.52 -1.28 26.43
CA GLY A 164 16.94 -1.91 27.62
C GLY A 164 17.99 -2.59 28.52
N ALA A 165 18.97 -3.28 27.93
CA ALA A 165 20.07 -3.91 28.66
C ALA A 165 21.01 -2.87 29.32
N GLY A 166 21.27 -1.74 28.64
CA GLY A 166 22.02 -0.62 29.20
C GLY A 166 21.31 0.06 30.38
N LEU A 167 19.99 0.23 30.30
CA LEU A 167 19.17 0.78 31.38
C LEU A 167 19.17 -0.14 32.61
N LEU A 168 19.05 -1.45 32.42
CA LEU A 168 19.13 -2.45 33.49
C LEU A 168 20.51 -2.50 34.16
N ARG A 169 21.60 -2.29 33.40
CA ARG A 169 22.96 -2.13 33.98
C ARG A 169 23.10 -0.83 34.77
N GLY A 170 22.53 0.27 34.29
CA GLY A 170 22.52 1.56 34.99
C GLY A 170 21.77 1.50 36.33
N VAL A 171 20.60 0.86 36.36
CA VAL A 171 19.81 0.64 37.59
C VAL A 171 20.53 -0.27 38.59
N LYS A 172 21.21 -1.33 38.11
CA LYS A 172 22.02 -2.20 38.98
C LYS A 172 23.22 -1.45 39.59
N ASN A 173 23.87 -0.57 38.84
CA ASN A 173 24.96 0.25 39.37
C ASN A 173 24.46 1.32 40.37
N ALA A 174 23.35 1.99 40.11
CA ALA A 174 22.76 2.96 41.04
C ALA A 174 22.36 2.32 42.38
N ASN A 175 21.77 1.13 42.35
CA ASN A 175 21.42 0.37 43.57
C ASN A 175 22.65 -0.15 44.34
N ASN A 176 23.80 -0.34 43.68
CA ASN A 176 25.04 -0.73 44.34
C ASN A 176 25.78 0.45 44.99
N VAL A 177 25.62 1.67 44.44
CA VAL A 177 26.16 2.91 45.03
C VAL A 177 25.36 3.30 46.28
N LEU A 178 24.03 3.17 46.26
CA LEU A 178 23.17 3.47 47.41
C LEU A 178 23.34 2.49 48.60
N LYS A 179 23.93 1.30 48.38
CA LYS A 179 24.24 0.32 49.44
C LYS A 179 25.64 0.47 50.03
N ARG A 180 26.43 1.45 49.59
CA ARG A 180 27.84 1.64 49.99
C ARG A 180 28.13 2.91 50.80
N ASN A 181 27.12 3.73 51.12
CA ASN A 181 27.28 4.82 52.08
C ASN A 181 26.66 4.41 53.44
N PRO A 182 27.47 4.11 54.47
CA PRO A 182 27.02 4.02 55.85
C PRO A 182 26.62 5.39 56.42
#